data_AF-A0A1Y6BUL8-F1
#
_entry.id   AF-A0A1Y6BUL8-F1
#
_cell.length_a   1.000
_cell.length_b   1.000
_cell.length_c   1.000
_cell.angle_alpha   90.00
_cell.angle_beta   90.00
_cell.angle_gamma   90.00
#
_symmetry.space_group_name_H-M   'P 1'
#
loop_
_entity.id
_entity.type
_entity.pdbx_description
1 polymer ?
#
loop_
_entity_poly.entity_id
_entity_poly.type
_entity_poly.pdbx_seq_one_letter_code
_entity_poly.pdbx_strand_id
1 'polypeptide(L)'
;MYGSDFDVGVFELASLVNNELLSLRVITENQFANVRTLAEKQRQNEFYLDRAEKIGEAISMLEGDLLLGTLEGSTLLKPLFVVYQHQILARLQEWRATHLDITAVLKAFLYRLRQVEPEARRLRAFAHFLRKNPDYQLPEIDSIQALPSWSSRFAGLRLKVHPDLSSSQTRESLVDVAKAIPAAKIIIIKERVAGHPIGDGSDKPVNVIQPKPVQLAFHRYLEAASSALKPLSAVSWKRQQQEFTELDDEAWLLYTIHAIQMLGKGPKGRLREFQTKRREAPRGHPRSGNIVVTDIELWKKA
;
A
#
# COMPACT_ATOMS: atom_id res chain seq x y z
N MET A 1 14.00 -20.65 48.95
CA MET A 1 14.50 -21.61 47.95
C MET A 1 13.81 -21.38 46.61
N TYR A 2 12.48 -21.35 46.53
CA TYR A 2 11.76 -21.13 45.25
C TYR A 2 11.97 -19.77 44.54
N GLY A 3 12.33 -18.70 45.26
CA GLY A 3 12.55 -17.38 44.65
C GLY A 3 13.84 -17.29 43.81
N SER A 4 14.93 -17.92 44.27
CA SER A 4 16.19 -17.95 43.51
C SER A 4 16.06 -18.75 42.23
N ASP A 5 15.29 -19.84 42.25
CA ASP A 5 15.07 -20.70 41.08
C ASP A 5 14.24 -19.97 40.01
N PHE A 6 13.29 -19.12 40.44
CA PHE A 6 12.53 -18.25 39.54
C PHE A 6 13.41 -17.18 38.88
N ASP A 7 14.26 -16.51 39.66
CA ASP A 7 15.16 -15.48 39.14
C ASP A 7 16.15 -16.06 38.11
N VAL A 8 16.68 -17.25 38.37
CA VAL A 8 17.53 -18.00 37.42
C VAL A 8 16.73 -18.36 36.16
N GLY A 9 15.52 -18.89 36.30
CA GLY A 9 14.68 -19.23 35.14
C GLY A 9 14.32 -18.02 34.27
N VAL A 10 13.97 -16.89 34.88
CA VAL A 10 13.69 -15.63 34.17
C VAL A 10 14.93 -15.13 33.43
N PHE A 11 16.10 -15.19 34.07
CA PHE A 11 17.36 -14.80 33.46
C PHE A 11 17.75 -15.72 32.28
N GLU A 12 17.59 -17.03 32.44
CA GLU A 12 17.86 -18.01 31.38
C GLU A 12 16.93 -17.80 30.18
N LEU A 13 15.64 -17.58 30.41
CA LEU A 13 14.68 -17.27 29.35
C LEU A 13 15.04 -15.98 28.62
N ALA A 14 15.35 -14.91 29.36
CA ALA A 14 15.75 -13.64 28.77
C ALA A 14 17.04 -13.77 27.95
N SER A 15 18.00 -14.55 28.44
CA SER A 15 19.27 -14.82 27.75
C SER A 15 19.05 -15.65 26.48
N LEU A 16 18.18 -16.66 26.53
CA LEU A 16 17.84 -17.51 25.40
C LEU A 16 17.18 -16.69 24.28
N VAL A 17 16.16 -15.90 24.59
CA VAL A 17 15.48 -15.04 23.61
C VAL A 17 16.48 -14.07 22.97
N ASN A 18 17.34 -13.45 23.77
CA ASN A 18 18.33 -12.50 23.28
C ASN A 18 19.37 -13.16 22.36
N ASN A 19 19.91 -14.31 22.76
CA ASN A 19 20.90 -15.05 21.97
C ASN A 19 20.32 -15.54 20.64
N GLU A 20 19.07 -15.99 20.65
CA GLU A 20 18.37 -16.43 19.45
C GLU A 20 18.09 -15.27 18.48
N LEU A 21 17.63 -14.13 18.98
CA LEU A 21 17.44 -12.94 18.15
C LEU A 21 18.76 -12.44 17.55
N LEU A 22 19.85 -12.42 18.32
CA LEU A 22 21.18 -12.07 17.83
C LEU A 22 21.67 -13.05 16.75
N SER A 23 21.49 -14.35 16.96
CA SER A 23 21.84 -15.38 15.98
C SER A 23 21.09 -15.19 14.67
N LEU A 24 19.76 -15.02 14.74
CA LEU A 24 18.93 -14.75 13.57
C LEU A 24 19.34 -13.47 12.84
N ARG A 25 19.66 -12.41 13.59
CA ARG A 25 20.14 -11.15 13.01
C ARG A 25 21.43 -11.36 12.22
N VAL A 26 22.43 -12.01 12.79
CA VAL A 26 23.71 -12.30 12.12
C VAL A 26 23.47 -13.13 10.85
N ILE A 27 22.55 -14.09 10.88
CA ILE A 27 22.22 -14.91 9.71
C ILE A 27 21.55 -14.06 8.61
N THR A 28 20.62 -13.18 8.98
CA THR A 28 19.96 -12.27 8.04
C THR A 28 20.91 -11.24 7.43
N GLU A 29 21.82 -10.67 8.23
CA GLU A 29 22.83 -9.70 7.78
C GLU A 29 23.81 -10.35 6.80
N ASN A 30 24.19 -11.60 7.05
CA ASN A 30 25.06 -12.37 6.17
C ASN A 30 24.35 -12.95 4.93
N GLN A 31 23.05 -12.70 4.72
CA GLN A 31 22.26 -13.15 3.56
C GLN A 31 22.49 -14.63 3.15
N PHE A 32 22.62 -15.51 4.14
CA PHE A 32 22.91 -16.93 3.90
C PHE A 32 24.19 -17.17 3.05
N ALA A 33 25.24 -16.37 3.27
CA ALA A 33 26.51 -16.46 2.53
C ALA A 33 27.15 -17.86 2.55
N ASN A 34 26.85 -18.67 3.57
CA ASN A 34 27.36 -20.03 3.72
C ASN A 34 26.77 -21.02 2.70
N VAL A 35 25.71 -20.64 1.99
CA VAL A 35 24.97 -21.53 1.09
C VAL A 35 25.22 -21.18 -0.36
N ARG A 36 25.61 -22.19 -1.15
CA ARG A 36 25.96 -22.03 -2.56
C ARG A 36 24.75 -22.09 -3.49
N THR A 37 23.70 -22.83 -3.14
CA THR A 37 22.56 -23.02 -4.03
C THR A 37 21.34 -22.19 -3.61
N LEU A 38 20.57 -21.73 -4.60
CA LEU A 38 19.35 -20.96 -4.36
C LEU A 38 18.28 -21.79 -3.62
N ALA A 39 18.19 -23.10 -3.90
CA ALA A 39 17.25 -24.00 -3.26
C ALA A 39 17.58 -24.22 -1.77
N GLU A 40 18.85 -24.36 -1.41
CA GLU A 40 19.27 -24.44 -0.01
C GLU A 40 19.05 -23.11 0.72
N LYS A 41 19.29 -21.96 0.05
CA LYS A 41 18.99 -20.64 0.63
C LYS A 41 17.51 -20.50 0.94
N GLN A 42 16.64 -21.00 0.05
CA GLN A 42 15.20 -21.02 0.30
C GLN A 42 14.84 -21.89 1.51
N ARG A 43 15.34 -23.13 1.57
CA ARG A 43 15.08 -24.03 2.70
C ARG A 43 15.56 -23.46 4.04
N GLN A 44 16.76 -22.88 4.05
CA GLN A 44 17.26 -22.22 5.25
C GLN A 44 16.39 -21.03 5.64
N ASN A 45 16.01 -20.18 4.68
CA ASN A 45 15.16 -19.03 4.97
C ASN A 45 13.79 -19.46 5.53
N GLU A 46 13.17 -20.49 4.97
CA GLU A 46 11.92 -21.08 5.51
C GLU A 46 12.11 -21.63 6.93
N PHE A 47 13.21 -22.35 7.19
CA PHE A 47 13.55 -22.85 8.52
C PHE A 47 13.74 -21.72 9.55
N TYR A 48 14.46 -20.66 9.19
CA TYR A 48 14.68 -19.53 10.09
C TYR A 48 13.43 -18.66 10.27
N LEU A 49 12.54 -18.63 9.28
CA LEU A 49 11.25 -17.97 9.42
C LEU A 49 10.36 -18.70 10.43
N ASP A 50 10.26 -20.03 10.36
CA ASP A 50 9.55 -20.85 11.36
C ASP A 50 10.14 -20.66 12.76
N ARG A 51 11.47 -20.62 12.88
CA ARG A 51 12.14 -20.32 14.15
C ARG A 51 11.84 -18.91 14.66
N ALA A 52 11.82 -17.91 13.77
CA ALA A 52 11.44 -16.56 14.14
C ALA A 52 9.98 -16.49 14.59
N GLU A 53 9.05 -17.18 13.94
CA GLU A 53 7.64 -17.24 14.35
C GLU A 53 7.49 -17.80 15.77
N LYS A 54 8.17 -18.90 16.10
CA LYS A 54 8.20 -19.46 17.46
C LYS A 54 8.73 -18.49 18.52
N ILE A 55 9.76 -17.70 18.19
CA ILE A 55 10.26 -16.66 19.10
C ILE A 55 9.22 -15.54 19.27
N GLY A 56 8.51 -15.17 18.20
CA GLY A 56 7.42 -14.21 18.26
C GLY A 56 6.27 -14.69 19.16
N GLU A 57 5.91 -15.96 19.07
CA GLU A 57 4.94 -16.60 19.96
C GLU A 57 5.42 -16.56 21.42
N ALA A 58 6.68 -16.91 21.69
CA ALA A 58 7.26 -16.84 23.03
C ALA A 58 7.25 -15.40 23.59
N ILE A 59 7.63 -14.40 22.80
CA ILE A 59 7.57 -12.98 23.20
C ILE A 59 6.12 -12.56 23.50
N SER A 60 5.15 -13.04 22.72
CA SER A 60 3.73 -12.76 22.92
C SER A 60 3.17 -13.44 24.19
N MET A 61 3.64 -14.65 24.51
CA MET A 61 3.28 -15.33 25.77
C MET A 61 3.83 -14.60 26.99
N LEU A 62 5.04 -14.04 26.91
CA LEU A 62 5.65 -13.22 27.96
C LEU A 62 4.94 -11.87 28.16
N GLU A 63 4.26 -11.36 27.13
CA GLU A 63 3.38 -10.20 27.24
C GLU A 63 2.03 -10.53 27.91
N GLY A 64 1.64 -11.80 27.97
CA GLY A 64 0.30 -12.20 28.40
C GLY A 64 -0.10 -11.62 29.76
N ASP A 65 -1.21 -10.87 29.77
CA ASP A 65 -1.81 -10.23 30.95
C ASP A 65 -2.09 -11.19 32.12
N LEU A 66 -2.15 -12.50 31.85
CA LEU A 66 -2.43 -13.52 32.84
C LEU A 66 -1.26 -13.74 33.82
N LEU A 67 -0.02 -13.73 33.32
CA LEU A 67 1.18 -13.83 34.15
C LEU A 67 1.45 -12.52 34.88
N LEU A 68 1.23 -11.40 34.18
CA LEU A 68 1.36 -10.06 34.74
C LEU A 68 0.36 -9.81 35.87
N GLY A 69 -0.93 -10.12 35.65
CA GLY A 69 -1.98 -9.93 36.65
C GLY A 69 -1.84 -10.84 37.88
N THR A 70 -1.30 -12.05 37.71
CA THR A 70 -1.03 -12.95 38.84
C THR A 70 0.18 -12.51 39.68
N LEU A 71 1.21 -11.94 39.04
CA LEU A 71 2.39 -11.40 39.72
C LEU A 71 2.12 -10.03 40.37
N GLU A 72 1.31 -9.15 39.75
CA GLU A 72 0.93 -7.85 40.31
C GLU A 72 -0.08 -7.97 41.47
N GLY A 73 -1.01 -8.93 41.39
CA GLY A 73 -2.08 -9.10 42.37
C GLY A 73 -1.66 -9.64 43.73
N SER A 74 -0.44 -10.19 43.85
CA SER A 74 0.04 -10.82 45.09
C SER A 74 1.14 -10.01 45.77
N THR A 75 0.88 -9.56 46.99
CA THR A 75 1.86 -8.80 47.80
C THR A 75 3.12 -9.60 48.15
N LEU A 76 3.04 -10.93 48.13
CA LEU A 76 4.16 -11.84 48.40
C LEU A 76 5.10 -12.04 47.20
N LEU A 77 4.62 -11.76 45.98
CA LEU A 77 5.37 -11.97 44.73
C LEU A 77 6.03 -10.69 44.19
N LYS A 78 5.90 -9.56 44.91
CA LYS A 78 6.49 -8.27 44.53
C LYS A 78 7.99 -8.34 44.17
N PRO A 79 8.87 -9.06 44.91
CA PRO A 79 10.27 -9.16 44.54
C PRO A 79 10.48 -9.86 43.19
N LEU A 80 9.73 -10.93 42.92
CA LEU A 80 9.79 -11.68 41.66
C LEU A 80 9.23 -10.86 40.49
N PHE A 81 8.21 -10.05 40.75
CA PHE A 81 7.68 -9.10 39.78
C PHE A 81 8.71 -8.04 39.38
N VAL A 82 9.49 -7.51 40.34
CA VAL A 82 10.55 -6.54 40.05
C VAL A 82 11.63 -7.14 39.14
N VAL A 83 12.04 -8.40 39.40
CA VAL A 83 13.00 -9.10 38.55
C VAL A 83 12.43 -9.34 37.15
N TYR A 84 11.18 -9.80 37.06
CA TYR A 84 10.49 -9.98 35.78
C TYR A 84 10.37 -8.67 34.98
N GLN A 85 10.02 -7.58 35.65
CA GLN A 85 9.90 -6.27 35.04
C GLN A 85 11.24 -5.78 34.48
N HIS A 86 12.33 -5.95 35.23
CA HIS A 86 13.64 -5.46 34.81
C HIS A 86 14.29 -6.33 33.73
N GLN A 87 14.10 -7.64 33.78
CA GLN A 87 14.75 -8.57 32.84
C GLN A 87 13.95 -8.79 31.56
N ILE A 88 12.63 -8.88 31.66
CA ILE A 88 11.75 -9.23 30.53
C ILE A 88 11.03 -7.99 30.03
N LEU A 89 10.24 -7.29 30.86
CA LEU A 89 9.40 -6.18 30.37
C LEU A 89 10.22 -5.02 29.80
N ALA A 90 11.36 -4.68 30.42
CA ALA A 90 12.22 -3.60 29.94
C ALA A 90 12.80 -3.88 28.54
N ARG A 91 13.08 -5.15 28.21
CA ARG A 91 13.67 -5.57 26.94
C ARG A 91 12.64 -6.01 25.90
N LEU A 92 11.41 -6.24 26.33
CA LEU A 92 10.32 -6.77 25.50
C LEU A 92 10.06 -5.93 24.24
N GLN A 93 10.08 -4.60 24.37
CA GLN A 93 9.84 -3.69 23.24
C GLN A 93 11.00 -3.75 22.23
N GLU A 94 12.24 -3.83 22.71
CA GLU A 94 13.43 -3.99 21.87
C GLU A 94 13.41 -5.35 21.14
N TRP A 95 13.06 -6.42 21.85
CA TRP A 95 12.93 -7.76 21.26
C TRP A 95 11.85 -7.80 20.18
N ARG A 96 10.71 -7.13 20.38
CA ARG A 96 9.67 -7.02 19.34
C ARG A 96 10.14 -6.26 18.12
N ALA A 97 10.77 -5.11 18.31
CA ALA A 97 11.30 -4.33 17.20
C ALA A 97 12.30 -5.19 16.38
N THR A 98 13.24 -5.82 17.07
CA THR A 98 14.25 -6.71 16.44
C THR A 98 13.63 -7.90 15.74
N HIS A 99 12.63 -8.54 16.36
CA HIS A 99 11.89 -9.66 15.76
C HIS A 99 11.11 -9.24 14.50
N LEU A 100 10.43 -8.10 14.54
CA LEU A 100 9.70 -7.57 13.38
C LEU A 100 10.65 -7.23 12.24
N ASP A 101 11.80 -6.63 12.54
CA ASP A 101 12.83 -6.32 11.53
C ASP A 101 13.37 -7.61 10.88
N ILE A 102 13.75 -8.60 11.69
CA ILE A 102 14.23 -9.90 11.20
C ILE A 102 13.18 -10.58 10.31
N THR A 103 11.93 -10.65 10.77
CA THR A 103 10.85 -11.31 10.00
C THR A 103 10.53 -10.56 8.71
N ALA A 104 10.61 -9.22 8.69
CA ALA A 104 10.46 -8.42 7.48
C ALA A 104 11.56 -8.74 6.45
N VAL A 105 12.82 -8.85 6.90
CA VAL A 105 13.96 -9.20 6.02
C VAL A 105 13.80 -10.61 5.46
N LEU A 106 13.48 -11.61 6.30
CA LEU A 106 13.29 -13.01 5.87
C LEU A 106 12.17 -13.13 4.82
N LYS A 107 11.04 -12.43 5.04
CA LYS A 107 9.90 -12.38 4.10
C LYS A 107 10.26 -11.67 2.80
N ALA A 108 10.97 -10.55 2.86
CA ALA A 108 11.44 -9.85 1.67
C ALA A 108 12.38 -10.73 0.83
N PHE A 109 13.22 -11.53 1.48
CA PHE A 109 14.12 -12.46 0.80
C PHE A 109 13.34 -13.59 0.09
N LEU A 110 12.32 -14.18 0.75
CA LEU A 110 11.42 -15.15 0.09
C LEU A 110 10.72 -14.55 -1.12
N TYR A 111 10.26 -13.31 -1.02
CA TYR A 111 9.58 -12.64 -2.12
C TYR A 111 10.52 -12.42 -3.31
N ARG A 112 11.74 -11.93 -3.06
CA ARG A 112 12.77 -11.78 -4.10
C ARG A 112 13.10 -13.11 -4.76
N LEU A 113 13.26 -14.18 -3.99
CA LEU A 113 13.49 -15.52 -4.52
C LEU A 113 12.34 -15.97 -5.43
N ARG A 114 11.08 -15.76 -5.00
CA ARG A 114 9.89 -16.10 -5.80
C ARG A 114 9.80 -15.29 -7.09
N GLN A 115 10.29 -14.06 -7.12
CA GLN A 115 10.36 -13.25 -8.34
C GLN A 115 11.44 -13.73 -9.32
N VAL A 116 12.60 -14.15 -8.81
CA VAL A 116 13.74 -14.59 -9.63
C VAL A 116 13.57 -16.02 -10.16
N GLU A 117 12.81 -16.86 -9.45
CA GLU A 117 12.57 -18.25 -9.84
C GLU A 117 11.97 -18.44 -11.25
N PRO A 118 10.89 -17.73 -11.67
CA PRO A 118 10.32 -17.91 -13.01
C PRO A 118 11.29 -17.51 -14.13
N GLU A 119 12.09 -16.46 -13.94
CA GLU A 119 13.09 -16.02 -14.92
C GLU A 119 14.22 -17.05 -15.03
N ALA A 120 14.75 -17.50 -13.90
CA ALA A 120 15.76 -18.55 -13.87
C ALA A 120 15.26 -19.86 -14.49
N ARG A 121 13.99 -20.22 -14.25
CA ARG A 121 13.35 -21.41 -14.85
C ARG A 121 13.26 -21.28 -16.37
N ARG A 122 12.85 -20.12 -16.89
CA ARG A 122 12.81 -19.86 -18.35
C ARG A 122 14.20 -19.95 -18.98
N LEU A 123 15.21 -19.35 -18.35
CA LEU A 123 16.59 -19.41 -18.84
C LEU A 123 17.14 -20.85 -18.84
N ARG A 124 16.88 -21.64 -17.79
CA ARG A 124 17.27 -23.06 -17.77
C ARG A 124 16.55 -23.87 -18.84
N ALA A 125 15.25 -23.64 -19.03
CA ALA A 125 14.48 -24.31 -20.08
C ALA A 125 15.00 -23.94 -21.48
N PHE A 126 15.34 -22.67 -21.69
CA PHE A 126 15.93 -22.20 -22.94
C PHE A 126 17.33 -22.80 -23.18
N ALA A 127 18.20 -22.78 -22.18
CA ALA A 127 19.52 -23.40 -22.27
C ALA A 127 19.42 -24.91 -22.54
N HIS A 128 18.46 -25.59 -21.91
CA HIS A 128 18.16 -27.01 -22.17
C HIS A 128 17.66 -27.24 -23.60
N PHE A 129 16.78 -26.36 -24.09
CA PHE A 129 16.31 -26.40 -25.48
C PHE A 129 17.47 -26.25 -26.46
N LEU A 130 18.39 -25.31 -26.25
CA LEU A 130 19.58 -25.12 -27.10
C LEU A 130 20.52 -26.33 -27.06
N ARG A 131 20.72 -26.94 -25.88
CA ARG A 131 21.53 -28.17 -25.77
C ARG A 131 20.93 -29.36 -26.50
N LYS A 132 19.59 -29.47 -26.50
CA LYS A 132 18.88 -30.54 -27.21
C LYS A 132 18.81 -30.31 -28.73
N ASN A 133 18.85 -29.07 -29.17
CA ASN A 133 18.75 -28.69 -30.58
C ASN A 133 20.00 -27.88 -30.98
N PRO A 134 21.15 -28.55 -31.17
CA PRO A 134 22.41 -27.87 -31.50
C PRO A 134 22.36 -27.15 -32.87
N ASP A 135 21.53 -27.64 -33.79
CA ASP A 135 21.35 -27.06 -35.12
C ASP A 135 20.24 -26.00 -35.19
N TYR A 136 19.76 -25.52 -34.04
CA TYR A 136 18.72 -24.49 -34.00
C TYR A 136 19.23 -23.19 -34.63
N GLN A 137 18.67 -22.83 -35.78
CA GLN A 137 18.89 -21.54 -36.43
C GLN A 137 17.78 -20.57 -36.01
N LEU A 138 18.16 -19.34 -35.68
CA LEU A 138 17.19 -18.29 -35.40
C LEU A 138 16.35 -18.04 -36.66
N PRO A 139 15.02 -17.86 -36.52
CA PRO A 139 14.18 -17.43 -37.64
C PRO A 139 14.72 -16.11 -38.22
N GLU A 140 14.69 -15.98 -39.55
CA GLU A 140 15.03 -14.72 -40.22
C GLU A 140 14.15 -13.59 -39.67
N ILE A 141 14.75 -12.46 -39.35
CA ILE A 141 14.08 -11.32 -38.69
C ILE A 141 12.89 -10.82 -39.53
N ASP A 142 12.99 -10.95 -40.86
CA ASP A 142 11.95 -10.55 -41.82
C ASP A 142 10.69 -11.44 -41.76
N SER A 143 10.81 -12.67 -41.24
CA SER A 143 9.68 -13.59 -41.04
C SER A 143 8.85 -13.25 -39.79
N ILE A 144 9.36 -12.40 -38.89
CA ILE A 144 8.69 -12.02 -37.65
C ILE A 144 7.73 -10.87 -37.94
N GLN A 145 6.51 -11.21 -38.39
CA GLN A 145 5.45 -10.23 -38.73
C GLN A 145 5.05 -9.30 -37.58
N ALA A 146 5.24 -9.74 -36.33
CA ALA A 146 4.89 -8.95 -35.15
C ALA A 146 6.04 -8.98 -34.14
N LEU A 147 6.85 -7.91 -34.17
CA LEU A 147 7.84 -7.66 -33.14
C LEU A 147 7.13 -7.41 -31.79
N PRO A 148 7.54 -8.07 -30.71
CA PRO A 148 6.99 -7.81 -29.38
C PRO A 148 7.18 -6.35 -28.98
N SER A 149 6.22 -5.78 -28.25
CA SER A 149 6.24 -4.35 -27.84
C SER A 149 7.46 -3.92 -27.02
N TRP A 150 8.14 -4.85 -26.34
CA TRP A 150 9.39 -4.56 -25.62
C TRP A 150 10.61 -4.41 -26.55
N SER A 151 10.53 -4.93 -27.78
CA SER A 151 11.62 -4.88 -28.77
C SER A 151 11.63 -3.55 -29.54
N SER A 152 10.50 -2.84 -29.59
CA SER A 152 10.41 -1.49 -30.14
C SER A 152 11.01 -0.47 -29.17
N ARG A 153 12.35 -0.38 -29.13
CA ARG A 153 13.09 0.60 -28.30
C ARG A 153 13.09 2.01 -28.90
N PHE A 154 12.70 2.14 -30.16
CA PHE A 154 12.64 3.41 -30.87
C PHE A 154 11.25 4.02 -30.74
N ALA A 155 11.15 5.18 -30.10
CA ALA A 155 9.89 5.90 -29.88
C ALA A 155 9.31 6.58 -31.14
N GLY A 156 9.86 6.28 -32.32
CA GLY A 156 9.55 6.99 -33.57
C GLY A 156 10.30 8.32 -33.69
N LEU A 157 10.47 8.78 -34.93
CA LEU A 157 11.00 10.12 -35.21
C LEU A 157 9.92 11.15 -34.83
N ARG A 158 10.23 12.03 -33.88
CA ARG A 158 9.37 13.17 -33.55
C ARG A 158 9.52 14.24 -34.62
N LEU A 159 8.72 14.13 -35.68
CA LEU A 159 8.65 15.16 -36.71
C LEU A 159 8.00 16.41 -36.12
N LYS A 160 8.78 17.49 -35.99
CA LYS A 160 8.24 18.82 -35.71
C LYS A 160 7.85 19.44 -37.04
N VAL A 161 6.55 19.51 -37.29
CA VAL A 161 6.01 20.18 -38.47
C VAL A 161 5.90 21.66 -38.12
N HIS A 162 6.61 22.50 -38.86
CA HIS A 162 6.51 23.95 -38.77
C HIS A 162 5.69 24.46 -39.96
N PRO A 163 4.75 25.39 -39.75
CA PRO A 163 4.01 25.98 -40.86
C PRO A 163 4.99 26.76 -41.75
N ASP A 164 4.88 26.56 -43.05
CA ASP A 164 5.67 27.31 -44.02
C ASP A 164 5.14 28.75 -44.11
N LEU A 165 5.93 29.69 -43.60
CA LEU A 165 5.61 31.11 -43.58
C LEU A 165 5.87 31.80 -44.92
N SER A 166 6.48 31.12 -45.91
CA SER A 166 6.70 31.67 -47.24
C SER A 166 5.40 31.73 -48.06
N SER A 167 4.47 30.81 -47.82
CA SER A 167 3.15 30.78 -48.43
C SER A 167 2.22 31.86 -47.86
N SER A 168 1.64 32.69 -48.73
CA SER A 168 0.70 33.75 -48.35
C SER A 168 -0.56 33.20 -47.67
N GLN A 169 -1.06 32.07 -48.17
CA GLN A 169 -2.31 31.46 -47.70
C GLN A 169 -2.18 30.96 -46.25
N THR A 170 -1.04 30.34 -45.92
CA THR A 170 -0.73 29.89 -44.56
C THR A 170 -0.61 31.08 -43.60
N ARG A 171 -0.02 32.18 -44.06
CA ARG A 171 0.17 33.40 -43.26
C ARG A 171 -1.16 34.07 -42.91
N GLU A 172 -2.06 34.21 -43.88
CA GLU A 172 -3.40 34.76 -43.65
C GLU A 172 -4.19 33.89 -42.66
N SER A 173 -4.13 32.57 -42.82
CA SER A 173 -4.80 31.62 -41.93
C SER A 173 -4.27 31.71 -40.48
N LEU A 174 -2.95 31.90 -40.30
CA LEU A 174 -2.34 32.07 -38.98
C LEU A 174 -2.70 33.41 -38.33
N VAL A 175 -2.86 34.48 -39.13
CA VAL A 175 -3.30 35.79 -38.63
C VAL A 175 -4.73 35.71 -38.11
N ASP A 176 -5.61 35.01 -38.81
CA ASP A 176 -7.00 34.84 -38.38
C ASP A 176 -7.10 33.99 -37.10
N VAL A 177 -6.30 32.92 -37.00
CA VAL A 177 -6.18 32.14 -35.76
C VAL A 177 -5.65 32.99 -34.61
N ALA A 178 -4.63 33.83 -34.84
CA ALA A 178 -4.08 34.70 -33.81
C ALA A 178 -5.10 35.73 -33.31
N LYS A 179 -5.93 36.27 -34.18
CA LYS A 179 -7.04 37.19 -33.81
C LYS A 179 -8.16 36.50 -33.04
N ALA A 180 -8.37 35.20 -33.28
CA ALA A 180 -9.38 34.41 -32.58
C ALA A 180 -8.96 33.98 -31.17
N ILE A 181 -7.67 34.10 -30.81
CA ILE A 181 -7.19 33.80 -29.46
C ILE A 181 -7.62 34.93 -28.52
N PRO A 182 -8.47 34.66 -27.51
CA PRO A 182 -8.87 35.67 -26.55
C PRO A 182 -7.65 36.18 -25.77
N ALA A 183 -7.60 37.49 -25.54
CA ALA A 183 -6.50 38.10 -24.79
C ALA A 183 -6.34 37.40 -23.42
N ALA A 184 -5.09 37.03 -23.10
CA ALA A 184 -4.79 36.31 -21.88
C ALA A 184 -5.30 37.09 -20.67
N LYS A 185 -6.16 36.46 -19.85
CA LYS A 185 -6.61 37.04 -18.59
C LYS A 185 -5.39 37.22 -17.70
N ILE A 186 -5.00 38.48 -17.49
CA ILE A 186 -3.94 38.84 -16.57
C ILE A 186 -4.44 38.50 -15.16
N ILE A 187 -4.00 37.36 -14.63
CA ILE A 187 -4.27 36.99 -13.24
C ILE A 187 -3.30 37.81 -12.39
N ILE A 188 -3.78 38.93 -11.86
CA ILE A 188 -3.05 39.70 -10.85
C ILE A 188 -3.04 38.83 -9.59
N ILE A 189 -1.88 38.24 -9.30
CA ILE A 189 -1.66 37.46 -8.08
C ILE A 189 -1.73 38.46 -6.92
N LYS A 190 -2.86 38.48 -6.20
CA LYS A 190 -3.04 39.32 -5.02
C LYS A 190 -2.15 38.76 -3.90
N GLU A 191 -1.17 39.55 -3.48
CA GLU A 191 -0.25 39.19 -2.40
C GLU A 191 -1.04 38.98 -1.10
N ARG A 192 -0.83 37.83 -0.45
CA ARG A 192 -1.51 37.52 0.83
C ARG A 192 -0.86 38.32 1.94
N VAL A 193 -1.60 39.21 2.57
CA VAL A 193 -1.17 39.95 3.75
C VAL A 193 -1.02 38.96 4.92
N ALA A 194 0.10 39.06 5.65
CA ALA A 194 0.37 38.26 6.84
C ALA A 194 -0.67 38.55 7.94
N GLY A 195 -1.21 37.49 8.55
CA GLY A 195 -2.16 37.60 9.66
C GLY A 195 -1.49 38.15 10.93
N HIS A 196 -2.25 38.91 11.73
CA HIS A 196 -1.79 39.44 13.01
C HIS A 196 -2.14 38.47 14.15
N PRO A 197 -1.28 38.34 15.17
CA PRO A 197 -1.58 37.51 16.33
C PRO A 197 -2.75 38.11 17.14
N ILE A 198 -3.82 37.33 17.32
CA ILE A 198 -4.93 37.67 18.20
C ILE A 198 -4.48 37.31 19.62
N GLY A 199 -4.49 38.29 20.53
CA GLY A 199 -4.09 38.13 21.92
C GLY A 199 -5.01 37.18 22.70
N ASP A 200 -4.42 36.47 23.66
CA ASP A 200 -5.08 35.54 24.59
C ASP A 200 -6.18 36.25 25.39
N GLY A 201 -7.42 36.23 24.91
CA GLY A 201 -8.52 36.88 25.63
C GLY A 201 -9.90 36.88 24.98
N SER A 202 -10.18 36.02 24.00
CA SER A 202 -11.53 35.89 23.46
C SER A 202 -11.96 34.44 23.44
N ASP A 203 -13.13 34.16 24.01
CA ASP A 203 -13.89 32.91 23.85
C ASP A 203 -13.69 32.37 22.44
N LYS A 204 -13.14 31.16 22.33
CA LYS A 204 -12.96 30.48 21.05
C LYS A 204 -14.32 30.47 20.36
N PRO A 205 -14.54 31.20 19.25
CA PRO A 205 -15.74 30.98 18.48
C PRO A 205 -15.65 29.53 18.02
N VAL A 206 -16.59 28.71 18.45
CA VAL A 206 -16.81 27.38 17.87
C VAL A 206 -17.21 27.66 16.43
N ASN A 207 -16.22 27.80 15.55
CA ASN A 207 -16.42 27.84 14.12
C ASN A 207 -16.94 26.46 13.75
N VAL A 208 -18.25 26.35 13.64
CA VAL A 208 -18.93 25.20 13.06
C VAL A 208 -18.39 25.09 11.63
N ILE A 209 -17.44 24.18 11.44
CA ILE A 209 -16.85 23.89 10.13
C ILE A 209 -18.01 23.47 9.25
N GLN A 210 -18.40 24.33 8.29
CA GLN A 210 -19.42 23.96 7.32
C GLN A 210 -18.92 22.72 6.57
N PRO A 211 -19.72 21.64 6.51
CA PRO A 211 -19.29 20.42 5.86
C PRO A 211 -18.99 20.73 4.40
N LYS A 212 -17.87 20.19 3.90
CA LYS A 212 -17.52 20.36 2.49
C LYS A 212 -18.66 19.79 1.62
N PRO A 213 -18.96 20.38 0.46
CA PRO A 213 -20.06 19.93 -0.40
C PRO A 213 -19.97 18.43 -0.74
N VAL A 214 -18.74 17.90 -0.87
CA VAL A 214 -18.45 16.47 -1.10
C VAL A 214 -18.88 15.58 0.07
N GLN A 215 -18.72 16.05 1.32
CA GLN A 215 -19.15 15.32 2.51
C GLN A 215 -20.67 15.26 2.59
N LEU A 216 -21.35 16.37 2.28
CA LEU A 216 -22.81 16.43 2.27
C LEU A 216 -23.40 15.53 1.17
N ALA A 217 -22.80 15.54 -0.02
CA ALA A 217 -23.15 14.61 -1.10
C ALA A 217 -22.99 13.14 -0.68
N PHE A 218 -21.89 12.79 -0.01
CA PHE A 218 -21.65 11.43 0.46
C PHE A 218 -22.63 10.99 1.55
N HIS A 219 -23.00 11.87 2.48
CA HIS A 219 -24.03 11.57 3.48
C HIS A 219 -25.40 11.28 2.84
N ARG A 220 -25.84 12.14 1.90
CA ARG A 220 -27.10 11.91 1.17
C ARG A 220 -27.07 10.64 0.30
N TYR A 221 -25.91 10.32 -0.28
CA TYR A 221 -25.72 9.08 -1.02
C TYR A 221 -25.86 7.84 -0.12
N LEU A 222 -25.29 7.87 1.09
CA LEU A 222 -25.46 6.78 2.07
C LEU A 222 -26.91 6.62 2.53
N GLU A 223 -27.62 7.73 2.76
CA GLU A 223 -29.05 7.71 3.09
C GLU A 223 -29.86 7.07 1.95
N ALA A 224 -29.63 7.49 0.70
CA ALA A 224 -30.29 6.90 -0.46
C ALA A 224 -29.96 5.40 -0.63
N ALA A 225 -28.70 5.01 -0.40
CA ALA A 225 -28.28 3.61 -0.44
C ALA A 225 -28.91 2.77 0.70
N SER A 226 -29.24 3.40 1.84
CA SER A 226 -29.85 2.70 2.99
C SER A 226 -31.31 2.34 2.75
N SER A 227 -32.01 3.14 1.94
CA SER A 227 -33.39 2.89 1.52
C SER A 227 -33.47 2.00 0.28
N ALA A 228 -32.37 1.82 -0.45
CA ALA A 228 -32.33 1.04 -1.67
C ALA A 228 -32.04 -0.46 -1.41
N LEU A 229 -32.99 -1.33 -1.78
CA LEU A 229 -32.77 -2.78 -1.88
C LEU A 229 -32.03 -3.19 -3.16
N LYS A 230 -31.95 -2.29 -4.15
CA LYS A 230 -31.28 -2.50 -5.44
C LYS A 230 -29.94 -1.74 -5.46
N PRO A 231 -28.93 -2.24 -6.19
CA PRO A 231 -27.64 -1.56 -6.31
C PRO A 231 -27.82 -0.15 -6.87
N LEU A 232 -27.44 0.85 -6.06
CA LEU A 232 -27.45 2.25 -6.45
C LEU A 232 -26.03 2.67 -6.84
N SER A 233 -25.85 3.18 -8.05
CA SER A 233 -24.54 3.60 -8.55
C SER A 233 -24.18 5.02 -8.09
N ALA A 234 -22.94 5.22 -7.64
CA ALA A 234 -22.45 6.49 -7.12
C ALA A 234 -22.41 7.59 -8.19
N VAL A 235 -22.02 7.24 -9.43
CA VAL A 235 -21.95 8.20 -10.54
C VAL A 235 -23.34 8.56 -11.05
N SER A 236 -24.22 7.57 -11.22
CA SER A 236 -25.60 7.81 -11.68
C SER A 236 -26.43 8.61 -10.67
N TRP A 237 -26.28 8.34 -9.38
CA TRP A 237 -26.94 9.10 -8.32
C TRP A 237 -26.50 10.56 -8.30
N LYS A 238 -25.19 10.83 -8.43
CA LYS A 238 -24.67 12.20 -8.49
C LYS A 238 -25.24 12.96 -9.70
N ARG A 239 -25.29 12.34 -10.87
CA ARG A 239 -25.83 12.96 -12.10
C ARG A 239 -27.31 13.33 -12.00
N GLN A 240 -28.06 12.69 -11.13
CA GLN A 240 -29.47 13.02 -10.86
C GLN A 240 -29.63 14.23 -9.93
N GLN A 241 -28.58 14.65 -9.22
CA GLN A 241 -28.62 15.76 -8.27
C GLN A 241 -27.97 17.01 -8.89
N GLN A 242 -28.79 17.99 -9.27
CA GLN A 242 -28.33 19.25 -9.87
C GLN A 242 -27.48 20.11 -8.91
N GLU A 243 -27.57 19.88 -7.60
CA GLU A 243 -26.82 20.62 -6.57
C GLU A 243 -25.30 20.31 -6.56
N PHE A 244 -24.85 19.21 -7.18
CA PHE A 244 -23.45 18.76 -7.14
C PHE A 244 -22.78 18.71 -8.51
N THR A 245 -23.30 19.46 -9.49
CA THR A 245 -22.78 19.49 -10.87
C THR A 245 -21.38 20.11 -10.97
N GLU A 246 -20.98 20.97 -10.04
CA GLU A 246 -19.63 21.55 -10.00
C GLU A 246 -18.54 20.56 -9.58
N LEU A 247 -18.91 19.44 -8.94
CA LEU A 247 -17.95 18.42 -8.56
C LEU A 247 -17.57 17.61 -9.79
N ASP A 248 -16.29 17.29 -9.97
CA ASP A 248 -15.85 16.39 -11.04
C ASP A 248 -16.27 14.92 -10.76
N ASP A 249 -16.56 14.16 -11.81
CA ASP A 249 -16.99 12.75 -11.70
C ASP A 249 -15.84 11.85 -11.21
N GLU A 250 -14.61 12.10 -11.66
CA GLU A 250 -13.43 11.33 -11.23
C GLU A 250 -13.06 11.64 -9.77
N ALA A 251 -13.08 12.92 -9.39
CA ALA A 251 -12.84 13.36 -8.02
C ALA A 251 -13.89 12.81 -7.04
N TRP A 252 -15.16 12.77 -7.45
CA TRP A 252 -16.25 12.18 -6.67
C TRP A 252 -16.03 10.68 -6.43
N LEU A 253 -15.71 9.93 -7.50
CA LEU A 253 -15.49 8.49 -7.41
C LEU A 253 -14.30 8.15 -6.49
N LEU A 254 -13.20 8.90 -6.62
CA LEU A 254 -12.03 8.73 -5.75
C LEU A 254 -12.40 8.96 -4.27
N TYR A 255 -13.16 10.01 -3.99
CA TYR A 255 -13.65 10.29 -2.64
C TYR A 255 -14.55 9.18 -2.11
N THR A 256 -15.50 8.68 -2.91
CA THR A 256 -16.39 7.57 -2.51
C THR A 256 -15.62 6.29 -2.22
N ILE A 257 -14.64 5.92 -3.07
CA ILE A 257 -13.76 4.77 -2.84
C ILE A 257 -13.04 4.91 -1.50
N HIS A 258 -12.42 6.07 -1.28
CA HIS A 258 -11.64 6.32 -0.07
C HIS A 258 -12.53 6.31 1.19
N ALA A 259 -13.68 6.99 1.15
CA ALA A 259 -14.61 7.05 2.27
C ALA A 259 -15.15 5.65 2.63
N ILE A 260 -15.50 4.82 1.64
CA ILE A 260 -15.95 3.44 1.88
C ILE A 260 -14.82 2.60 2.50
N GLN A 261 -13.58 2.73 2.03
CA GLN A 261 -12.44 2.01 2.60
C GLN A 261 -12.16 2.41 4.04
N MET A 262 -12.23 3.70 4.37
CA MET A 262 -11.98 4.20 5.72
C MET A 262 -13.11 3.80 6.68
N LEU A 263 -14.37 3.84 6.23
CA LEU A 263 -15.52 3.40 7.03
C LEU A 263 -15.55 1.88 7.27
N GLY A 264 -14.84 1.09 6.46
CA GLY A 264 -14.73 -0.37 6.60
C GLY A 264 -13.66 -0.83 7.59
N LYS A 265 -12.73 0.03 8.00
CA LYS A 265 -11.57 -0.32 8.84
C LYS A 265 -11.78 -0.13 10.36
N GLY A 266 -12.97 0.28 10.81
CA GLY A 266 -13.26 0.54 12.23
C GLY A 266 -14.11 -0.56 12.92
N PRO A 267 -13.94 -0.80 14.23
CA PRO A 267 -14.73 -1.80 14.99
C PRO A 267 -16.23 -1.46 15.11
N LYS A 268 -16.63 -0.21 14.80
CA LYS A 268 -18.03 0.27 14.69
C LYS A 268 -18.38 0.71 13.26
N GLY A 269 -17.87 0.01 12.25
CA GLY A 269 -18.07 0.38 10.84
C GLY A 269 -19.55 0.39 10.45
N ARG A 270 -20.10 1.60 10.17
CA ARG A 270 -21.46 1.81 9.61
C ARG A 270 -21.71 1.07 8.29
N LEU A 271 -20.67 0.50 7.67
CA LEU A 271 -20.76 -0.32 6.46
C LEU A 271 -21.18 -1.78 6.69
N ARG A 272 -21.36 -2.25 7.93
CA ARG A 272 -21.86 -3.63 8.18
C ARG A 272 -23.24 -3.88 7.56
N GLU A 273 -24.04 -2.81 7.40
CA GLU A 273 -25.41 -2.84 6.85
C GLU A 273 -25.46 -2.68 5.32
N PHE A 274 -24.33 -2.49 4.65
CA PHE A 274 -24.28 -2.22 3.21
C PHE A 274 -23.46 -3.28 2.46
N GLN A 275 -23.94 -3.68 1.29
CA GLN A 275 -23.15 -4.45 0.32
C GLN A 275 -22.56 -3.47 -0.70
N THR A 276 -21.30 -3.70 -1.07
CA THR A 276 -20.56 -2.83 -2.00
C THR A 276 -20.08 -3.63 -3.21
N LYS A 277 -20.36 -3.17 -4.42
CA LYS A 277 -19.82 -3.74 -5.67
C LYS A 277 -19.08 -2.69 -6.46
N ARG A 278 -17.82 -2.97 -6.78
CA ARG A 278 -17.02 -2.13 -7.68
C ARG A 278 -17.27 -2.61 -9.11
N ARG A 279 -17.57 -1.69 -10.03
CA ARG A 279 -17.58 -1.95 -11.46
C ARG A 279 -16.24 -1.53 -12.03
N GLU A 280 -15.49 -2.50 -12.54
CA GLU A 280 -14.21 -2.30 -13.18
C GLU A 280 -14.40 -2.10 -14.69
N ALA A 281 -13.49 -1.36 -15.32
CA ALA A 281 -13.53 -1.11 -16.75
C ALA A 281 -13.42 -2.42 -17.55
N PRO A 282 -14.14 -2.57 -18.68
CA PRO A 282 -14.01 -3.72 -19.56
C PRO A 282 -12.57 -3.91 -20.05
N ARG A 283 -12.19 -5.16 -20.36
CA ARG A 283 -10.83 -5.53 -20.82
C ARG A 283 -10.35 -4.79 -22.08
N GLY A 284 -11.25 -4.13 -22.82
CA GLY A 284 -10.94 -3.29 -23.98
C GLY A 284 -10.62 -1.82 -23.69
N HIS A 285 -10.59 -1.39 -22.42
CA HIS A 285 -10.25 -0.01 -22.07
C HIS A 285 -8.76 0.29 -22.34
N PRO A 286 -8.39 1.49 -22.84
CA PRO A 286 -7.00 1.86 -23.20
C PRO A 286 -5.97 1.79 -22.05
N ARG A 287 -6.42 1.49 -20.82
CA ARG A 287 -5.60 1.32 -19.61
C ARG A 287 -5.77 -0.07 -18.99
N SER A 288 -6.03 -1.09 -19.80
CA SER A 288 -6.33 -2.49 -19.38
C SER A 288 -5.24 -3.21 -18.58
N GLY A 289 -4.08 -2.58 -18.33
CA GLY A 289 -3.05 -3.05 -17.40
C GLY A 289 -3.23 -2.56 -15.95
N ASN A 290 -4.16 -1.63 -15.69
CA ASN A 290 -4.45 -1.08 -14.35
C ASN A 290 -5.90 -1.41 -13.93
N ILE A 291 -6.14 -1.55 -12.62
CA ILE A 291 -7.51 -1.63 -12.08
C ILE A 291 -8.14 -0.25 -12.24
N VAL A 292 -8.94 -0.07 -13.28
CA VAL A 292 -9.72 1.15 -13.52
C VAL A 292 -11.13 0.90 -13.00
N VAL A 293 -11.50 1.58 -11.91
CA VAL A 293 -12.88 1.56 -11.38
C VAL A 293 -13.68 2.59 -12.15
N THR A 294 -14.75 2.16 -12.81
CA THR A 294 -15.66 3.05 -13.56
C THR A 294 -16.86 3.47 -12.72
N ASP A 295 -17.24 2.66 -11.74
CA ASP A 295 -18.36 2.97 -10.85
C ASP A 295 -18.31 2.16 -9.54
N ILE A 296 -19.04 2.61 -8.52
CA ILE A 296 -19.29 1.88 -7.28
C ILE A 296 -20.79 1.83 -7.02
N GLU A 297 -21.28 0.64 -6.74
CA GLU A 297 -22.67 0.41 -6.34
C GLU A 297 -22.77 0.08 -4.85
N LEU A 298 -23.71 0.73 -4.16
CA LEU A 298 -24.07 0.46 -2.77
C LEU A 298 -25.55 0.07 -2.66
N TRP A 299 -25.87 -0.89 -1.80
CA TRP A 299 -27.26 -1.21 -1.41
C TRP A 299 -27.32 -1.79 0.01
N LYS A 300 -28.51 -1.76 0.61
CA LYS A 300 -28.75 -2.36 1.92
C LYS A 300 -28.53 -3.87 1.89
N LYS A 301 -27.76 -4.39 2.84
CA LYS A 301 -27.58 -5.83 3.06
C LYS A 301 -28.92 -6.41 3.55
N ALA A 302 -29.45 -7.39 2.82
CA ALA A 302 -30.64 -8.13 3.24
C ALA A 302 -30.34 -9.00 4.48
#